data_AF-A0A838PHI5-F1
#
_entry.id   AF-A0A838PHI5-F1
#
_cell.length_a   1.000
_cell.length_b   1.000
_cell.length_c   1.000
_cell.angle_alpha   90.00
_cell.angle_beta   90.00
_cell.angle_gamma   90.00
#
_symmetry.space_group_name_H-M   'P 1'
#
loop_
_entity.id
_entity.type
_entity.pdbx_description
1 polymer ?
#
loop_
_entity_poly.entity_id
_entity_poly.type
_entity_poly.pdbx_seq_one_letter_code
_entity_poly.pdbx_strand_id
1 'polypeptide(L)'
;MLDCRYKPDIRTALGHAVLKYHYTDYLGEEKFRTIYYLFSREAVLDGSLENFAKGLPKLPRKRAQRGIVQDEHQSIDESFLQELDEYREELARAFKRKNPELDGDALTEVTQRTLDRLGTARIAGVHHATHLAYRC
;
A
#
# COMPACT_ATOMS: atom_id res chain seq x y z
N MET A 1 -11.47 -2.87 -1.54
CA MET A 1 -10.61 -1.67 -1.57
C MET A 1 -9.73 -1.72 -0.33
N LEU A 2 -8.42 -1.89 -0.51
CA LEU A 2 -7.43 -1.99 0.58
C LEU A 2 -6.82 -0.60 0.79
N ASP A 3 -6.69 -0.14 2.03
CA ASP A 3 -6.03 1.13 2.34
C ASP A 3 -4.51 0.94 2.31
N CYS A 4 -3.89 1.27 1.18
CA CYS A 4 -2.45 1.09 0.97
C CYS A 4 -1.58 2.16 1.66
N ARG A 5 -2.15 3.04 2.50
CA ARG A 5 -1.41 4.05 3.28
C ARG A 5 -0.68 3.49 4.49
N TYR A 6 -0.90 2.22 4.84
CA TYR A 6 -0.21 1.54 5.93
C TYR A 6 0.64 0.38 5.42
N LYS A 7 1.79 0.15 6.06
CA LYS A 7 2.61 -1.04 5.79
C LYS A 7 1.72 -2.28 5.94
N PRO A 8 1.56 -3.12 4.89
CA PRO A 8 0.67 -4.26 4.95
C PRO A 8 1.22 -5.29 5.94
N ASP A 9 0.54 -5.48 7.06
CA ASP A 9 0.77 -6.59 7.98
C ASP A 9 -0.37 -7.60 7.78
N ILE A 10 0.00 -8.84 7.43
CA ILE A 10 -0.94 -9.94 7.17
C ILE A 10 -1.91 -10.13 8.35
N ARG A 11 -1.45 -9.86 9.58
CA ARG A 11 -2.23 -10.02 10.81
C ARG A 11 -3.26 -8.91 11.02
N THR A 12 -3.06 -7.73 10.42
CA THR A 12 -3.94 -6.56 10.63
C THR A 12 -4.68 -6.14 9.37
N ALA A 13 -4.25 -6.56 8.18
CA ALA A 13 -4.77 -6.10 6.89
C ALA A 13 -6.31 -6.20 6.77
N LEU A 14 -6.92 -7.26 7.30
CA LEU A 14 -8.37 -7.47 7.25
C LEU A 14 -9.16 -6.72 8.34
N GLY A 15 -8.47 -6.14 9.33
CA GLY A 15 -9.05 -5.39 10.44
C GLY A 15 -9.30 -3.91 10.14
N HIS A 16 -8.86 -3.42 8.97
CA HIS A 16 -8.96 -2.01 8.57
C HIS A 16 -10.18 -1.73 7.68
N ALA A 17 -10.97 -2.76 7.34
CA ALA A 17 -12.16 -2.59 6.52
C ALA A 17 -13.28 -1.91 7.33
N VAL A 18 -13.72 -0.75 6.82
CA VAL A 18 -14.84 0.01 7.39
C VAL A 18 -16.18 -0.67 7.08
N LEU A 19 -16.31 -1.25 5.88
CA LEU A 19 -17.46 -2.02 5.42
C LEU A 19 -16.96 -3.29 4.72
N LYS A 20 -17.67 -4.41 4.91
CA LYS A 20 -17.41 -5.69 4.25
C LYS A 20 -18.67 -6.15 3.55
N TYR A 21 -18.56 -6.42 2.25
CA TYR A 21 -19.64 -6.93 1.42
C TYR A 21 -19.18 -8.19 0.72
N HIS A 22 -20.06 -9.19 0.65
CA HIS A 22 -19.88 -10.38 -0.15
C HIS A 22 -20.57 -10.24 -1.51
N TYR A 23 -20.18 -11.01 -2.54
CA TYR A 23 -20.80 -10.86 -3.86
C TYR A 23 -22.31 -11.16 -3.87
N THR A 24 -22.78 -12.00 -2.94
CA THR A 24 -24.21 -12.27 -2.76
C THR A 24 -24.97 -11.09 -2.16
N ASP A 25 -24.28 -10.16 -1.50
CA ASP A 25 -24.90 -9.01 -0.85
C ASP A 25 -25.46 -7.99 -1.84
N TYR A 26 -24.93 -7.98 -3.07
CA TYR A 26 -25.42 -7.11 -4.14
C TYR A 26 -26.83 -7.50 -4.62
N LEU A 27 -27.29 -8.72 -4.31
CA LEU A 27 -28.65 -9.15 -4.61
C LEU A 27 -29.67 -8.54 -3.64
N GLY A 28 -29.22 -8.05 -2.47
CA GLY A 28 -30.07 -7.38 -1.50
C GLY A 28 -30.25 -5.92 -1.85
N GLU A 29 -31.47 -5.51 -2.14
CA GLU A 29 -31.82 -4.13 -2.50
C GLU A 29 -31.30 -3.10 -1.50
N GLU A 30 -31.44 -3.36 -0.19
CA GLU A 30 -30.96 -2.45 0.86
C GLU A 30 -29.44 -2.24 0.85
N LYS A 31 -28.68 -3.33 0.68
CA LYS A 31 -27.20 -3.26 0.63
C LYS A 31 -26.74 -2.59 -0.66
N PHE A 32 -27.36 -2.94 -1.79
CA PHE A 32 -27.10 -2.30 -3.06
C PHE A 32 -27.40 -0.80 -3.01
N ARG A 33 -28.56 -0.41 -2.48
CA ARG A 33 -28.98 0.97 -2.27
C ARG A 33 -27.97 1.76 -1.43
N THR A 34 -27.48 1.16 -0.34
CA THR A 34 -26.45 1.75 0.52
C THR A 34 -25.16 2.03 -0.26
N ILE A 35 -24.69 1.07 -1.05
CA ILE A 35 -23.49 1.21 -1.88
C ILE A 35 -23.70 2.27 -2.97
N TYR A 36 -24.86 2.25 -3.62
CA TYR A 36 -25.21 3.18 -4.70
C TYR A 36 -25.27 4.63 -4.20
N TYR A 37 -25.96 4.91 -3.10
CA TYR A 37 -26.01 6.26 -2.54
C TYR A 37 -24.73 6.70 -1.82
N LEU A 38 -23.77 5.80 -1.63
CA LEU A 38 -22.45 6.16 -1.10
C LEU A 38 -21.42 6.43 -2.21
N PHE A 39 -21.54 5.76 -3.38
CA PHE A 39 -20.53 5.80 -4.43
C PHE A 39 -21.03 6.28 -5.80
N SER A 40 -22.32 6.56 -5.97
CA SER A 40 -22.84 7.18 -7.21
C SER A 40 -22.20 8.55 -7.42
N ARG A 41 -22.03 8.92 -8.69
CA ARG A 41 -21.37 10.18 -9.08
C ARG A 41 -22.06 11.37 -8.42
N GLU A 42 -23.39 11.39 -8.45
CA GLU A 42 -24.23 12.43 -7.88
C GLU A 42 -24.02 12.51 -6.36
N ALA A 43 -24.10 11.37 -5.66
CA ALA A 43 -23.93 11.35 -4.22
C ALA A 43 -22.51 11.74 -3.78
N VAL A 44 -21.48 11.39 -4.56
CA VAL A 44 -20.10 11.80 -4.28
C VAL A 44 -19.95 13.30 -4.46
N LEU A 45 -20.54 13.89 -5.51
CA LEU A 45 -20.56 15.35 -5.69
C LEU A 45 -21.29 16.07 -4.55
N ASP A 46 -22.32 15.45 -3.99
CA ASP A 46 -23.07 15.96 -2.83
C ASP A 46 -22.38 15.68 -1.47
N GLY A 47 -21.16 15.11 -1.48
CA GLY A 47 -20.34 14.92 -0.29
C GLY A 47 -20.71 13.71 0.57
N SER A 48 -21.32 12.68 -0.01
CA SER A 48 -21.70 11.44 0.68
C SER A 48 -20.53 10.76 1.40
N LEU A 49 -19.34 10.74 0.79
CA LEU A 49 -18.13 10.11 1.35
C LEU A 49 -17.63 10.88 2.59
N GLU A 50 -17.60 12.21 2.53
CA GLU A 50 -17.18 13.07 3.63
C GLU A 50 -18.15 12.96 4.82
N ASN A 51 -19.46 12.91 4.53
CA ASN A 51 -20.49 12.74 5.55
C ASN A 51 -20.43 11.36 6.18
N PHE A 52 -20.21 10.32 5.38
CA PHE A 52 -19.99 8.97 5.86
C PHE A 52 -18.74 8.89 6.75
N ALA A 53 -17.62 9.48 6.33
CA ALA A 53 -16.36 9.50 7.09
C ALA A 53 -16.51 10.21 8.45
N LYS A 54 -17.31 11.28 8.53
CA LYS A 54 -17.59 11.99 9.80
C LYS A 54 -18.37 11.14 10.81
N GLY A 55 -19.22 10.23 10.32
CA GLY A 55 -20.04 9.34 11.15
C GLY A 55 -19.29 8.11 11.67
N LEU A 56 -18.09 7.82 11.16
CA LEU A 56 -17.31 6.68 11.61
C LEU A 56 -16.76 6.92 13.03
N PRO A 57 -16.76 5.89 13.90
CA PRO A 57 -16.18 5.99 15.22
C PRO A 57 -14.71 6.42 15.10
N LYS A 58 -14.39 7.57 15.67
CA LYS A 58 -13.00 8.06 15.74
C LYS A 58 -12.19 7.00 16.45
N LEU A 59 -11.19 6.44 15.79
CA LEU A 59 -10.27 5.49 16.40
C LEU A 59 -9.76 6.09 17.72
N PRO A 60 -9.66 5.30 18.81
CA PRO A 60 -9.17 5.80 20.09
C PRO A 60 -7.82 6.50 19.88
N ARG A 61 -7.60 7.65 20.55
CA ARG A 61 -6.46 8.57 20.29
C ARG A 61 -5.09 7.88 20.20
N LYS A 62 -4.85 6.76 20.90
CA LYS A 62 -3.62 5.94 20.77
C LYS A 62 -3.42 5.31 19.38
N ARG A 63 -4.50 5.06 18.65
CA ARG A 63 -4.53 4.49 17.29
C ARG A 63 -4.68 5.58 16.22
N ALA A 64 -5.33 6.71 16.56
CA ALA A 64 -5.37 7.92 15.71
C ALA A 64 -4.03 8.69 15.69
N GLN A 65 -3.27 8.66 16.79
CA GLN A 65 -1.91 9.22 16.86
C GLN A 65 -0.88 8.36 16.10
N ARG A 66 -1.23 7.12 15.73
CA ARG A 66 -0.46 6.29 14.78
C ARG A 66 -0.86 6.52 13.32
N GLY A 67 -1.82 7.41 13.03
CA GLY A 67 -2.36 7.56 11.67
C GLY A 67 -2.62 8.99 11.20
N ILE A 68 -2.75 9.98 12.08
CA ILE A 68 -3.10 11.37 11.68
C ILE A 68 -2.26 12.43 12.42
N VAL A 69 -1.48 12.11 13.45
CA VAL A 69 -0.72 13.13 14.20
C VAL A 69 0.68 12.65 14.55
N GLN A 70 1.67 13.19 13.82
CA GLN A 70 3.07 13.36 14.23
C GLN A 70 3.91 12.09 14.36
N ASP A 71 3.96 11.29 13.30
CA ASP A 71 5.27 10.80 12.88
C ASP A 71 5.52 11.52 11.57
N GLU A 72 6.73 12.02 11.36
CA GLU A 72 7.12 12.65 10.10
C GLU A 72 6.59 11.76 8.97
N HIS A 73 5.65 12.27 8.18
CA HIS A 73 5.01 11.51 7.12
C HIS A 73 6.07 11.23 6.05
N GLN A 74 6.98 10.29 6.31
CA GLN A 74 7.54 9.51 5.24
C GLN A 74 6.35 8.76 4.67
N SER A 75 5.84 9.28 3.56
CA SER A 75 4.97 8.52 2.69
C SER A 75 5.56 7.11 2.54
N ILE A 76 4.73 6.08 2.42
CA ILE A 76 5.24 4.71 2.18
C ILE A 76 6.25 4.72 1.04
N ASP A 77 6.03 5.60 0.06
CA ASP A 77 6.95 5.92 -1.02
C ASP A 77 8.31 6.40 -0.51
N GLU A 78 8.41 7.37 0.40
CA GLU A 78 9.70 7.81 0.97
C GLU A 78 10.44 6.71 1.74
N SER A 79 9.75 5.97 2.62
CA SER A 79 10.40 4.87 3.35
C SER A 79 10.85 3.74 2.41
N PHE A 80 10.10 3.50 1.34
CA PHE A 80 10.45 2.54 0.30
C PHE A 80 11.62 3.02 -0.57
N LEU A 81 11.65 4.32 -0.91
CA LEU A 81 12.78 4.93 -1.63
C LEU A 81 14.05 4.88 -0.79
N GLN A 82 13.95 5.09 0.52
CA GLN A 82 15.08 4.96 1.43
C GLN A 82 15.58 3.50 1.51
N GLU A 83 14.67 2.52 1.63
CA GLU A 83 15.04 1.09 1.53
C GLU A 83 15.71 0.77 0.17
N LEU A 84 15.25 1.37 -0.94
CA LEU A 84 15.85 1.17 -2.26
C LEU A 84 17.27 1.76 -2.36
N ASP A 85 17.50 2.94 -1.77
CA ASP A 85 18.81 3.57 -1.73
C ASP A 85 19.80 2.75 -0.87
N GLU A 86 19.35 2.21 0.26
CA GLU A 86 20.16 1.28 1.07
C GLU A 86 20.55 0.02 0.26
N TYR A 87 19.60 -0.59 -0.45
CA TYR A 87 19.90 -1.74 -1.31
C TYR A 87 20.86 -1.38 -2.45
N ARG A 88 20.78 -0.16 -3.00
CA ARG A 88 21.71 0.33 -4.02
C ARG A 88 23.12 0.38 -3.49
N GLU A 89 23.33 0.92 -2.29
CA GLU A 89 24.65 0.98 -1.67
C GLU A 89 25.22 -0.42 -1.37
N GLU A 90 24.41 -1.30 -0.79
CA GLU A 90 24.83 -2.67 -0.46
C GLU A 90 25.23 -3.47 -1.71
N LEU A 91 24.43 -3.39 -2.77
CA LEU A 91 24.70 -4.06 -4.04
C LEU A 91 25.95 -3.50 -4.72
N ALA A 92 26.11 -2.17 -4.77
CA ALA A 92 27.28 -1.53 -5.34
C ALA A 92 28.57 -1.95 -4.59
N ARG A 93 28.53 -1.97 -3.24
CA ARG A 93 29.67 -2.44 -2.43
C ARG A 93 29.96 -3.91 -2.68
N ALA A 94 28.94 -4.77 -2.77
CA ALA A 94 29.10 -6.19 -3.02
C ALA A 94 29.69 -6.46 -4.42
N PHE A 95 29.23 -5.75 -5.46
CA PHE A 95 29.73 -5.89 -6.82
C PHE A 95 31.16 -5.38 -6.97
N LYS A 96 31.50 -4.22 -6.39
CA LYS A 96 32.87 -3.69 -6.42
C LYS A 96 33.85 -4.57 -5.65
N ARG A 97 33.41 -5.15 -4.52
CA ARG A 97 34.23 -6.10 -3.75
C ARG A 97 34.49 -7.39 -4.51
N LYS A 98 33.53 -7.91 -5.27
CA LYS A 98 33.69 -9.15 -6.06
C LYS A 98 34.38 -8.92 -7.40
N ASN A 99 34.25 -7.73 -7.98
CA ASN A 99 34.81 -7.39 -9.29
C ASN A 99 35.48 -6.00 -9.19
N PRO A 100 36.75 -5.95 -8.73
CA PRO A 100 37.46 -4.69 -8.51
C PRO A 100 37.64 -3.86 -9.79
N GLU A 101 37.67 -4.53 -10.95
CA GLU A 101 37.86 -3.92 -12.27
C GLU A 101 36.63 -3.20 -12.82
N LEU A 102 35.47 -3.33 -12.16
CA LEU A 102 34.28 -2.59 -12.58
C LEU A 102 34.51 -1.09 -12.42
N ASP A 103 34.42 -0.37 -13.54
CA ASP A 103 34.39 1.09 -13.55
C ASP A 103 33.08 1.62 -12.96
N GLY A 104 33.05 2.89 -12.55
CA GLY A 104 31.91 3.53 -11.89
C GLY A 104 30.60 3.42 -12.68
N ASP A 105 30.68 3.56 -13.99
CA ASP A 105 29.52 3.47 -14.89
C ASP A 105 28.98 2.03 -14.98
N ALA A 106 29.87 1.06 -15.17
CA ALA A 106 29.50 -0.36 -15.22
C ALA A 106 28.93 -0.85 -13.87
N LEU A 107 29.49 -0.36 -12.76
CA LEU A 107 28.98 -0.67 -11.42
C LEU A 107 27.57 -0.11 -11.23
N THR A 108 27.33 1.12 -11.69
CA THR A 108 26.01 1.77 -11.61
C THR A 108 24.99 1.01 -12.45
N GLU A 109 25.34 0.64 -13.69
CA GLU A 109 24.46 -0.12 -14.59
C GLU A 109 24.05 -1.47 -13.98
N VAL A 110 25.02 -2.28 -13.52
CA VAL A 110 24.75 -3.62 -12.96
C VAL A 110 23.93 -3.52 -11.67
N THR A 111 24.18 -2.51 -10.84
CA THR A 111 23.41 -2.24 -9.61
C THR A 111 21.96 -1.90 -9.94
N GLN A 112 21.74 -0.95 -10.85
CA GLN A 112 20.40 -0.53 -11.26
C GLN A 112 19.61 -1.66 -11.92
N ARG A 113 20.24 -2.43 -12.82
CA ARG A 113 19.60 -3.56 -13.49
C ARG A 113 19.21 -4.69 -12.53
N THR A 114 19.97 -4.86 -11.44
CA THR A 114 19.65 -5.82 -10.38
C THR A 114 18.49 -5.33 -9.51
N LEU A 115 18.51 -4.05 -9.13
CA LEU A 115 17.43 -3.42 -8.38
C LEU A 115 16.11 -3.43 -9.16
N ASP A 116 16.12 -3.09 -10.45
CA ASP A 116 14.92 -3.06 -11.29
C ASP A 116 14.23 -4.44 -11.36
N ARG A 117 15.02 -5.52 -11.48
CA ARG A 117 14.53 -6.90 -11.44
C ARG A 117 13.95 -7.29 -10.07
N LEU A 118 14.56 -6.84 -8.97
CA LEU A 118 14.09 -7.11 -7.61
C LEU A 118 12.85 -6.28 -7.23
N GLY A 119 12.83 -5.00 -7.59
CA GLY A 119 11.72 -4.08 -7.37
C GLY A 119 10.45 -4.53 -8.08
N THR A 120 10.57 -4.92 -9.35
CA THR A 120 9.46 -5.48 -10.13
C THR A 120 8.88 -6.73 -9.47
N ALA A 121 9.72 -7.63 -8.96
CA ALA A 121 9.28 -8.84 -8.26
C ALA A 121 8.53 -8.54 -6.95
N ARG A 122 8.94 -7.50 -6.21
CA ARG A 122 8.30 -7.11 -4.93
C ARG A 122 6.90 -6.53 -5.17
N ILE A 123 6.72 -5.69 -6.19
CA ILE A 123 5.40 -5.16 -6.58
C ILE A 123 4.49 -6.29 -7.08
N ALA A 124 5.01 -7.19 -7.92
CA ALA A 124 4.27 -8.34 -8.42
C ALA A 124 3.88 -9.31 -7.28
N GLY A 125 4.75 -9.52 -6.29
CA GLY A 125 4.50 -10.36 -5.12
C GLY A 125 3.39 -9.81 -4.22
N VAL A 126 3.31 -8.48 -4.03
CA VAL A 126 2.18 -7.84 -3.33
C VAL A 126 0.88 -8.04 -4.09
N HIS A 127 0.91 -7.91 -5.43
CA HIS A 127 -0.25 -8.22 -6.29
C HIS A 127 -0.68 -9.69 -6.24
N HIS A 128 0.26 -10.64 -6.13
CA HIS A 128 -0.04 -12.07 -6.07
C HIS A 128 -0.51 -12.51 -4.67
N ALA A 129 0.09 -11.99 -3.60
CA ALA A 129 -0.32 -12.26 -2.22
C ALA A 129 -1.72 -11.71 -1.92
N THR A 130 -2.06 -10.55 -2.48
CA THR A 130 -3.44 -10.03 -2.44
C THR A 130 -4.41 -10.92 -3.22
N HIS A 131 -4.05 -11.40 -4.41
CA HIS A 131 -4.89 -12.31 -5.19
C HIS A 131 -5.15 -13.67 -4.48
N LEU A 132 -4.21 -14.17 -3.68
CA LEU A 132 -4.38 -15.36 -2.84
C LEU A 132 -5.26 -15.10 -1.60
N ALA A 133 -5.12 -13.95 -0.96
CA ALA A 133 -5.92 -13.57 0.20
C ALA A 133 -7.41 -13.33 -0.12
N TYR A 134 -7.74 -13.04 -1.38
CA TYR A 134 -9.13 -12.89 -1.88
C TYR A 134 -9.70 -14.16 -2.55
N ARG A 135 -8.99 -15.29 -2.50
CA ARG A 135 -9.45 -16.59 -3.02
C ARG A 135 -9.94 -17.56 -1.93
N CYS A 136 -10.04 -17.11 -0.68
CA CYS A 136 -10.67 -17.83 0.42
C CYS A 136 -12.03 -17.21 0.77
#